data_AF-A0A3S4G3U5-F1
#
_entry.id   AF-A0A3S4G3U5-F1
#
_cell.length_a   1.000
_cell.length_b   1.000
_cell.length_c   1.000
_cell.angle_alpha   90.00
_cell.angle_beta   90.00
_cell.angle_gamma   90.00
#
_symmetry.space_group_name_H-M   'P 1'
#
loop_
_entity.id
_entity.type
_entity.pdbx_description
1 polymer ?
#
loop_
_entity_poly.entity_id
_entity_poly.type
_entity_poly.pdbx_seq_one_letter_code
_entity_poly.pdbx_strand_id
1 'polypeptide(L)'
;MGENYSQGQYYLASFANKIWLSPQGQVDLHGFATNGLYYKTLLDKLKVSTHVFRVGTYKSAVEPFIRNDMSPAAREADSRWIGELWQNYLHTVSANRQISPQQLFPGAQAIIDGLTSVGGDTAKYALDINWWTPSPPAQMLKKR
;
A
#
# COMPACT_ATOMS: atom_id res chain seq x y z
N MET A 1 -10.79 14.42 -13.69
CA MET A 1 -10.72 12.96 -13.93
C MET A 1 -9.28 12.57 -13.72
N GLY A 2 -9.02 11.56 -12.90
CA GLY A 2 -7.67 10.96 -12.81
C GLY A 2 -7.57 9.82 -13.82
N GLU A 3 -6.49 9.80 -14.60
CA GLU A 3 -6.17 8.64 -15.43
C GLU A 3 -5.82 7.44 -14.56
N ASN A 4 -5.07 7.66 -13.48
CA ASN A 4 -4.72 6.66 -12.48
C ASN A 4 -4.57 7.33 -11.11
N TYR A 5 -4.69 6.55 -10.04
CA TYR A 5 -4.32 6.96 -8.69
C TYR A 5 -3.27 6.00 -8.13
N SER A 6 -2.10 6.50 -7.75
CA SER A 6 -1.20 5.76 -6.88
C SER A 6 -1.79 5.63 -5.47
N GLN A 7 -1.27 4.71 -4.64
CA GLN A 7 -1.72 4.54 -3.25
C GLN A 7 -1.71 5.86 -2.47
N GLY A 8 -0.65 6.65 -2.58
CA GLY A 8 -0.56 7.96 -1.93
C GLY A 8 -1.57 8.99 -2.48
N GLN A 9 -1.78 9.00 -3.80
CA GLN A 9 -2.76 9.89 -4.43
C GLN A 9 -4.20 9.51 -4.05
N TYR A 10 -4.49 8.22 -3.95
CA TYR A 10 -5.82 7.74 -3.58
C TYR A 10 -6.17 8.05 -2.11
N TYR A 11 -5.18 8.04 -1.21
CA TYR A 11 -5.36 8.53 0.16
C TYR A 11 -5.92 9.95 0.17
N LEU A 12 -5.29 10.88 -0.56
CA LEU A 12 -5.77 12.27 -0.65
C LEU A 12 -7.10 12.38 -1.40
N ALA A 13 -7.27 11.62 -2.50
CA ALA A 13 -8.50 11.61 -3.26
C ALA A 13 -9.70 11.13 -2.44
N SER A 14 -9.49 10.25 -1.45
CA SER A 14 -10.55 9.72 -0.59
C SER A 14 -11.34 10.82 0.14
N PHE A 15 -10.73 11.96 0.43
CA PHE A 15 -11.38 13.09 1.10
C PHE A 15 -12.35 13.88 0.19
N ALA A 16 -12.32 13.66 -1.11
CA ALA A 16 -13.21 14.33 -2.04
C ALA A 16 -14.63 13.72 -1.98
N ASN A 17 -15.66 14.56 -2.14
CA ASN A 17 -17.04 14.08 -2.26
C ASN A 17 -17.24 13.14 -3.46
N LYS A 18 -16.46 13.33 -4.52
CA LYS A 18 -16.50 12.52 -5.75
C LYS A 18 -15.09 12.24 -6.23
N ILE A 19 -14.85 10.99 -6.62
CA ILE A 19 -13.61 10.52 -7.24
C ILE A 19 -13.97 10.05 -8.64
N TRP A 20 -13.24 10.49 -9.66
CA TRP A 20 -13.47 10.09 -11.05
C TRP A 20 -12.23 9.38 -11.59
N LEU A 21 -12.41 8.16 -12.06
CA LEU A 21 -11.39 7.32 -12.67
C LEU A 21 -11.66 7.17 -14.17
N SER A 22 -10.60 7.16 -14.97
CA SER A 22 -10.66 6.83 -16.39
C SER A 22 -11.16 5.39 -16.59
N PRO A 23 -11.93 5.06 -17.65
CA PRO A 23 -12.37 3.69 -17.91
C PRO A 23 -11.23 2.68 -18.13
N GLN A 24 -10.01 3.15 -18.42
CA GLN A 24 -8.81 2.32 -18.54
C GLN A 24 -7.82 2.55 -17.38
N GLY A 25 -8.27 3.26 -16.35
CA GLY A 25 -7.47 3.67 -15.21
C GLY A 25 -7.41 2.63 -14.09
N GLN A 26 -6.47 2.80 -13.18
CA GLN A 26 -6.36 1.99 -11.97
C GLN A 26 -6.23 2.84 -10.71
N VAL A 27 -6.65 2.25 -9.60
CA VAL A 27 -6.24 2.67 -8.26
C VAL A 27 -5.25 1.62 -7.77
N ASP A 28 -4.00 2.02 -7.62
CA ASP A 28 -2.91 1.14 -7.24
C ASP A 28 -2.81 1.04 -5.71
N LEU A 29 -3.48 0.05 -5.11
CA LEU A 29 -3.38 -0.27 -3.68
C LEU A 29 -2.62 -1.59 -3.51
N HIS A 30 -1.47 -1.53 -2.84
CA HIS A 30 -0.58 -2.68 -2.68
C HIS A 30 -0.07 -2.88 -1.24
N GLY A 31 -0.41 -1.98 -0.32
CA GLY A 31 0.02 -2.05 1.08
C GLY A 31 1.41 -1.44 1.31
N PHE A 32 1.88 -1.49 2.56
CA PHE A 32 3.19 -0.95 2.94
C PHE A 32 4.22 -2.05 3.12
N ALA A 33 5.45 -1.76 2.70
CA ALA A 33 6.60 -2.63 2.87
C ALA A 33 7.82 -1.83 3.36
N THR A 34 8.67 -2.50 4.13
CA THR A 34 10.00 -2.03 4.50
C THR A 34 11.02 -2.99 3.91
N ASN A 35 12.03 -2.45 3.24
CA ASN A 35 13.10 -3.22 2.63
C ASN A 35 14.45 -2.55 2.93
N GLY A 36 15.38 -3.33 3.45
CA GLY A 36 16.74 -2.90 3.72
C GLY A 36 17.72 -3.83 3.02
N LEU A 37 18.83 -3.27 2.54
CA LEU A 37 19.95 -4.05 2.04
C LEU A 37 20.80 -4.52 3.23
N TYR A 38 21.38 -5.72 3.09
CA TYR A 38 22.29 -6.30 4.07
C TYR A 38 23.58 -6.72 3.38
N TYR A 39 24.71 -6.27 3.92
CA TYR A 39 26.00 -6.28 3.23
C TYR A 39 27.04 -7.15 3.92
N LYS A 40 26.73 -7.82 5.03
CA LYS A 40 27.74 -8.56 5.82
C LYS A 40 28.56 -9.53 4.95
N THR A 41 27.93 -10.37 4.15
CA THR A 41 28.64 -11.29 3.25
C THR A 41 29.53 -10.57 2.23
N LEU A 42 29.09 -9.42 1.71
CA LEU A 42 29.91 -8.60 0.80
C LEU A 42 31.14 -8.05 1.52
N LEU A 43 30.96 -7.49 2.72
CA LEU A 43 32.03 -6.93 3.54
C LEU A 43 33.05 -7.99 3.94
N ASP A 44 32.59 -9.19 4.32
CA ASP A 44 33.46 -10.33 4.61
C ASP A 44 34.31 -10.72 3.38
N LYS A 45 33.69 -10.80 2.19
CA LYS A 45 34.37 -11.12 0.93
C LYS A 45 35.43 -10.07 0.55
N LEU A 46 35.15 -8.81 0.82
CA LEU A 46 36.06 -7.70 0.62
C LEU A 46 37.10 -7.55 1.74
N LYS A 47 37.08 -8.43 2.75
CA LYS A 47 37.95 -8.38 3.94
C LYS A 47 37.86 -7.05 4.69
N VAL A 48 36.68 -6.43 4.71
CA VAL A 48 36.43 -5.19 5.45
C VAL A 48 36.26 -5.48 6.93
N SER A 49 37.05 -4.82 7.79
CA SER A 49 36.90 -4.90 9.24
C SER A 49 35.78 -3.97 9.73
N THR A 50 34.68 -4.58 10.20
CA THR A 50 33.51 -3.83 10.70
C THR A 50 33.49 -3.85 12.23
N HIS A 51 33.54 -2.68 12.86
CA HIS A 51 33.44 -2.52 14.31
C HIS A 51 32.16 -1.77 14.67
N VAL A 52 31.23 -2.44 15.36
CA VAL A 52 29.94 -1.86 15.76
C VAL A 52 29.84 -1.84 17.28
N PHE A 53 29.59 -0.67 17.84
CA PHE A 53 29.23 -0.48 19.25
C PHE A 53 27.76 -0.08 19.31
N ARG A 54 26.93 -0.86 20.01
CA ARG A 54 25.50 -0.57 20.15
C ARG A 54 24.99 -0.86 21.56
N VAL A 55 24.02 -0.07 21.98
CA VAL A 55 23.18 -0.33 23.17
C VAL A 55 21.73 -0.27 22.72
N GLY A 56 20.96 -1.30 23.04
CA GLY A 56 19.54 -1.42 22.70
C GLY A 56 19.26 -2.53 21.68
N THR A 57 18.36 -3.45 22.07
CA THR A 57 17.97 -4.63 21.27
C THR A 57 17.35 -4.25 19.93
N TYR A 58 16.58 -3.16 19.89
CA TYR A 58 15.86 -2.68 18.70
C TYR A 58 16.63 -1.63 17.87
N LYS A 59 17.91 -1.35 18.18
CA LYS A 59 18.73 -0.42 17.38
C LYS A 59 19.19 -1.12 16.10
N SER A 60 18.27 -1.26 15.14
CA SER A 60 18.39 -2.10 13.93
C SER A 60 19.21 -1.47 12.79
N ALA A 61 19.42 -0.15 12.81
CA ALA A 61 20.15 0.57 11.74
C ALA A 61 21.59 0.06 11.50
N VAL A 62 22.16 -0.68 12.45
CA VAL A 62 23.50 -1.27 12.32
C VAL A 62 23.49 -2.67 11.69
N GLU A 63 22.33 -3.34 11.65
CA GLU A 63 22.23 -4.73 11.18
C GLU A 63 22.72 -4.97 9.76
N PRO A 64 22.53 -4.05 8.78
CA PRO A 64 23.09 -4.21 7.44
C PRO A 64 24.59 -4.52 7.39
N PHE A 65 25.36 -4.08 8.38
CA PHE A 65 26.81 -4.26 8.40
C PHE A 65 27.25 -5.56 9.08
N ILE A 66 26.39 -6.16 9.90
CA ILE A 66 26.73 -7.32 10.75
C ILE A 66 25.90 -8.57 10.46
N ARG A 67 24.85 -8.46 9.65
CA ARG A 67 23.95 -9.56 9.25
C ARG A 67 23.65 -9.54 7.75
N ASN A 68 23.03 -10.62 7.28
CA ASN A 68 22.50 -10.73 5.92
C ASN A 68 20.96 -10.66 5.88
N ASP A 69 20.34 -10.50 7.05
CA ASP A 69 18.90 -10.47 7.25
C ASP A 69 18.53 -9.66 8.50
N MET A 70 17.25 -9.29 8.55
CA MET A 70 16.64 -8.64 9.69
C MET A 70 16.60 -9.57 10.91
N SER A 71 17.07 -9.08 12.05
CA SER A 71 16.94 -9.83 13.29
C SER A 71 15.47 -9.99 13.71
N PRO A 72 15.13 -10.98 14.56
CA PRO A 72 13.78 -11.11 15.11
C PRO A 72 13.28 -9.84 15.81
N ALA A 73 14.16 -9.14 16.54
CA ALA A 73 13.81 -7.90 17.24
C ALA A 73 13.51 -6.76 16.26
N ALA A 74 14.35 -6.58 15.24
CA ALA A 74 14.08 -5.60 14.19
C ALA A 74 12.78 -5.91 13.46
N ARG A 75 12.53 -7.20 13.14
CA ARG A 75 11.29 -7.64 12.50
C ARG A 75 10.05 -7.39 13.34
N GLU A 76 10.11 -7.64 14.63
CA GLU A 76 9.01 -7.38 15.56
C GLU A 76 8.67 -5.88 15.60
N ALA A 77 9.69 -5.04 15.82
CA ALA A 77 9.50 -3.59 15.87
C ALA A 77 8.98 -3.04 14.53
N ASP A 78 9.55 -3.49 13.41
CA ASP A 78 9.17 -3.03 12.08
C ASP A 78 7.77 -3.47 11.69
N SER A 79 7.42 -4.74 11.94
CA SER A 79 6.08 -5.26 11.68
C SER A 79 5.02 -4.50 12.48
N ARG A 80 5.35 -4.07 13.71
CA ARG A 80 4.42 -3.31 14.54
C ARG A 80 4.08 -1.96 13.94
N TRP A 81 5.08 -1.11 13.70
CA TRP A 81 4.79 0.24 13.22
C TRP A 81 4.25 0.24 11.78
N ILE A 82 4.73 -0.65 10.90
CA ILE A 82 4.25 -0.70 9.52
C ILE A 82 2.81 -1.22 9.45
N GLY A 83 2.48 -2.20 10.31
CA GLY A 83 1.13 -2.72 10.46
C GLY A 83 0.17 -1.65 10.97
N GLU A 84 0.55 -0.91 12.02
CA GLU A 84 -0.24 0.20 12.56
C GLU A 84 -0.47 1.30 11.50
N LEU A 85 0.56 1.71 10.76
CA LEU A 85 0.41 2.70 9.69
C LEU A 85 -0.50 2.22 8.56
N TRP A 86 -0.41 0.94 8.18
CA TRP A 86 -1.29 0.39 7.16
C TRP A 86 -2.74 0.29 7.62
N GLN A 87 -2.98 -0.11 8.87
CA GLN A 87 -4.34 -0.11 9.43
C GLN A 87 -4.91 1.32 9.51
N ASN A 88 -4.09 2.31 9.87
CA ASN A 88 -4.52 3.71 9.86
C ASN A 88 -4.88 4.22 8.46
N TYR A 89 -4.11 3.82 7.45
CA TYR A 89 -4.44 4.08 6.04
C TYR A 89 -5.81 3.49 5.70
N LEU A 90 -6.01 2.20 5.98
CA LEU A 90 -7.25 1.50 5.65
C LEU A 90 -8.45 2.11 6.38
N HIS A 91 -8.35 2.36 7.69
CA HIS A 91 -9.41 3.00 8.47
C HIS A 91 -9.77 4.38 7.93
N THR A 92 -8.78 5.22 7.61
CA THR A 92 -9.04 6.57 7.09
C THR A 92 -9.76 6.52 5.75
N VAL A 93 -9.23 5.76 4.79
CA VAL A 93 -9.78 5.71 3.44
C VAL A 93 -11.13 5.01 3.43
N SER A 94 -11.29 3.91 4.18
CA SER A 94 -12.56 3.19 4.28
C SER A 94 -13.66 4.03 4.92
N ALA A 95 -13.35 4.81 5.96
CA ALA A 95 -14.29 5.76 6.55
C ALA A 95 -14.71 6.84 5.55
N ASN A 96 -13.75 7.43 4.84
CA ASN A 96 -14.01 8.43 3.81
C ASN A 96 -14.88 7.89 2.65
N ARG A 97 -14.74 6.60 2.32
CA ARG A 97 -15.47 5.92 1.24
C ARG A 97 -16.73 5.18 1.70
N GLN A 98 -17.01 5.17 3.00
CA GLN A 98 -18.14 4.45 3.62
C GLN A 98 -18.19 2.95 3.27
N ILE A 99 -17.02 2.30 3.30
CA ILE A 99 -16.86 0.85 3.09
C ILE A 99 -16.09 0.24 4.26
N SER A 100 -16.00 -1.09 4.35
CA SER A 100 -15.14 -1.74 5.35
C SER A 100 -13.66 -1.72 4.94
N PRO A 101 -12.71 -1.77 5.89
CA PRO A 101 -11.29 -1.95 5.59
C PRO A 101 -11.01 -3.19 4.73
N GLN A 102 -11.74 -4.28 4.98
CA GLN A 102 -11.63 -5.53 4.24
C GLN A 102 -12.13 -5.39 2.80
N GLN A 103 -13.19 -4.60 2.55
CA GLN A 103 -13.63 -4.31 1.19
C GLN A 103 -12.65 -3.38 0.46
N LEU A 104 -12.04 -2.43 1.17
CA LEU A 104 -11.03 -1.54 0.60
C LEU A 104 -9.76 -2.30 0.19
N PHE A 105 -9.31 -3.26 0.99
CA PHE A 105 -8.16 -4.09 0.65
C PHE A 105 -8.35 -5.51 1.22
N PRO A 106 -8.89 -6.45 0.44
CA PRO A 106 -9.20 -7.80 0.93
C PRO A 106 -7.96 -8.72 0.97
N GLY A 107 -6.78 -8.19 0.64
CA GLY A 107 -5.54 -8.95 0.47
C GLY A 107 -5.28 -9.32 -0.99
N ALA A 108 -4.02 -9.68 -1.27
CA ALA A 108 -3.53 -9.89 -2.63
C ALA A 108 -4.33 -10.97 -3.40
N GLN A 109 -4.62 -12.11 -2.77
CA GLN A 109 -5.34 -13.20 -3.43
C GLN A 109 -6.75 -12.77 -3.87
N ALA A 110 -7.50 -12.12 -2.97
CA ALA A 110 -8.85 -11.66 -3.28
C ALA A 110 -8.87 -10.54 -4.34
N ILE A 111 -7.83 -9.69 -4.39
CA ILE A 111 -7.66 -8.72 -5.48
C ILE A 111 -7.42 -9.43 -6.80
N ILE A 112 -6.54 -10.44 -6.83
CA ILE A 112 -6.25 -11.23 -8.05
C ILE A 112 -7.53 -11.94 -8.54
N ASP A 113 -8.27 -12.59 -7.64
CA ASP A 113 -9.52 -13.28 -7.97
C ASP A 113 -10.57 -12.30 -8.50
N GLY A 114 -10.71 -11.14 -7.85
CA GLY A 114 -11.60 -10.06 -8.25
C GLY A 114 -11.25 -9.51 -9.64
N LEU A 115 -9.99 -9.17 -9.90
CA LEU A 115 -9.52 -8.71 -11.21
C LEU A 115 -9.74 -9.77 -12.29
N THR A 116 -9.50 -11.04 -11.98
CA THR A 116 -9.72 -12.15 -12.92
C THR A 116 -11.20 -12.26 -13.31
N SER A 117 -12.12 -12.09 -12.35
CA SER A 117 -13.57 -12.14 -12.58
C SER A 117 -14.09 -11.05 -13.54
N VAL A 118 -13.38 -9.93 -13.62
CA VAL A 118 -13.71 -8.81 -14.52
C VAL A 118 -12.82 -8.77 -15.77
N GLY A 119 -12.08 -9.85 -16.06
CA GLY A 119 -11.23 -9.96 -17.25
C GLY A 119 -9.99 -9.05 -17.22
N GLY A 120 -9.51 -8.69 -16.03
CA GLY A 120 -8.35 -7.80 -15.84
C GLY A 120 -8.67 -6.31 -15.90
N ASP A 121 -9.94 -5.93 -16.01
CA ASP A 121 -10.38 -4.53 -16.01
C ASP A 121 -10.28 -3.91 -14.60
N THR A 122 -9.23 -3.13 -14.38
CA THR A 122 -8.94 -2.46 -13.10
C THR A 122 -9.95 -1.37 -12.75
N ALA A 123 -10.47 -0.64 -13.73
CA ALA A 123 -11.44 0.42 -13.51
C ALA A 123 -12.81 -0.14 -13.12
N LYS A 124 -13.21 -1.24 -13.77
CA LYS A 124 -14.42 -1.99 -13.43
C LYS A 124 -14.31 -2.63 -12.06
N TYR A 125 -13.19 -3.28 -11.74
CA TYR A 125 -12.93 -3.80 -10.40
C TYR A 125 -13.09 -2.70 -9.34
N ALA A 126 -12.44 -1.55 -9.54
CA ALA A 126 -12.52 -0.40 -8.65
C ALA A 126 -13.95 0.16 -8.53
N LEU A 127 -14.75 0.11 -9.59
CA LEU A 127 -16.16 0.53 -9.55
C LEU A 127 -17.01 -0.45 -8.73
N ASP A 128 -16.86 -1.76 -8.97
CA ASP A 128 -17.65 -2.82 -8.33
C ASP A 128 -17.47 -2.83 -6.80
N ILE A 129 -16.29 -2.40 -6.32
CA ILE A 129 -15.96 -2.31 -4.89
C ILE A 129 -16.08 -0.87 -4.32
N ASN A 130 -16.65 0.06 -5.09
CA ASN A 130 -16.97 1.44 -4.69
C ASN A 130 -15.77 2.36 -4.39
N TRP A 131 -14.64 2.14 -5.06
CA TRP A 131 -13.45 2.99 -4.92
C TRP A 131 -13.60 4.36 -5.61
N TRP A 132 -14.54 4.51 -6.55
CA TRP A 132 -14.80 5.80 -7.19
C TRP A 132 -16.30 6.00 -7.49
N THR A 133 -16.69 7.24 -7.78
CA THR A 133 -18.10 7.62 -7.94
C THR A 133 -18.53 7.52 -9.40
N PRO A 134 -19.50 6.66 -9.77
CA PRO A 134 -20.00 6.61 -11.15
C PRO A 134 -20.56 7.98 -11.59
N SER A 135 -20.37 8.32 -12.86
CA SER A 135 -20.96 9.54 -13.44
C SER A 135 -22.48 9.51 -13.26
N PRO A 136 -23.15 10.65 -12.96
CA PRO A 136 -24.60 10.69 -13.06
C PRO A 136 -25.04 10.33 -14.49
N PRO A 137 -26.20 9.67 -14.67
CA PRO A 137 -26.72 9.34 -15.98
C PRO A 137 -26.85 10.61 -16.84
N ALA A 138 -26.53 10.53 -18.13
CA ALA A 138 -26.58 11.65 -19.07
C ALA A 138 -27.95 12.40 -19.10
N GLN A 139 -29.01 11.77 -18.62
CA GLN A 139 -30.34 12.36 -18.49
C GLN A 139 -30.42 13.49 -17.43
N MET A 140 -29.49 13.55 -16.47
CA MET A 140 -29.46 14.62 -15.45
C MET A 140 -28.75 15.90 -15.92
N LEU A 141 -28.02 15.86 -17.04
CA LEU A 141 -27.29 17.03 -17.58
C LEU A 141 -28.16 17.93 -18.50
N LYS A 142 -29.39 17.51 -18.83
CA LYS A 142 -30.32 18.29 -19.67
C LYS A 142 -31.34 19.14 -18.91
N LYS A 143 -31.22 19.25 -17.57
CA LYS A 143 -32.04 20.17 -16.76
C LYS A 143 -31.17 21.25 -16.14
N ARG A 144 -30.76 22.22 -16.95
CA ARG A 144 -30.48 23.60 -16.55
C ARG A 144 -30.87 24.52 -17.68
#